data_AF-A0A9W4H9W2-F1
#
_entry.id   AF-A0A9W4H9W2-F1
#
_cell.length_a   1.000
_cell.length_b   1.000
_cell.length_c   1.000
_cell.angle_alpha   90.00
_cell.angle_beta   90.00
_cell.angle_gamma   90.00
#
_symmetry.space_group_name_H-M   'P 1'
#
loop_
_entity.id
_entity.type
_entity.pdbx_description
1 polymer ?
#
loop_
_entity_poly.entity_id
_entity_poly.type
_entity_poly.pdbx_seq_one_letter_code
_entity_poly.pdbx_strand_id
1 'polypeptide(L)'
;MTTNIPEILLLCMDNDFITAFNDALNTTWPDHNPEKLKITPIHERLNTLPEETTFDLIVSPANSYARLDGAFDHAVSMTFSPRQDYDALTRAAQTVLYEKWRGFAPPGSCTLVEFPDDLKQNKYGCGWVAICPTMREPGNVRWDREVVYECVWSLLCQVEGHNRATAGEGRIGRVLMTPLATGTGNVSKERWAVQTVLALRQFVDAVERPERWGNLGWKEIKKDSLEVVRTWTL
;
A
#
# COMPACT_ATOMS: atom_id res chain seq x y z
N MET A 1 2.00 -0.39 -21.33
CA MET A 1 0.75 -0.84 -20.70
C MET A 1 0.73 -0.60 -19.17
N THR A 2 1.69 0.13 -18.60
CA THR A 2 1.72 0.50 -17.17
C THR A 2 0.86 1.71 -16.81
N THR A 3 0.09 2.25 -17.75
CA THR A 3 -0.66 3.50 -17.55
C THR A 3 -1.63 3.42 -16.38
N ASN A 4 -2.13 2.22 -16.04
CA ASN A 4 -3.06 1.95 -14.93
C ASN A 4 -2.41 1.82 -13.56
N ILE A 5 -1.08 1.87 -13.48
CA ILE A 5 -0.36 1.88 -12.22
C ILE A 5 -0.21 3.34 -11.77
N PRO A 6 -0.62 3.71 -10.55
CA PRO A 6 -0.53 5.08 -10.06
C PRO A 6 0.92 5.47 -9.70
N GLU A 7 1.18 6.77 -9.59
CA GLU A 7 2.37 7.27 -8.89
C GLU A 7 2.29 6.89 -7.40
N ILE A 8 3.40 6.43 -6.84
CA ILE A 8 3.52 6.14 -5.41
C ILE A 8 4.23 7.31 -4.71
N LEU A 9 3.53 7.98 -3.80
CA LEU A 9 4.10 8.93 -2.85
C LEU A 9 4.48 8.16 -1.60
N LEU A 10 5.77 7.97 -1.36
CA LEU A 10 6.28 7.16 -0.26
C LEU A 10 6.53 8.05 0.96
N LEU A 11 5.55 8.11 1.86
CA LEU A 11 5.59 8.93 3.07
C LEU A 11 6.35 8.20 4.18
N CYS A 12 7.52 8.72 4.55
CA CYS A 12 8.33 8.19 5.63
C CYS A 12 8.62 9.31 6.63
N MET A 13 8.29 9.09 7.91
CA MET A 13 8.62 10.05 8.97
C MET A 13 10.09 9.97 9.43
N ASP A 14 10.74 8.85 9.16
CA ASP A 14 12.12 8.59 9.54
C ASP A 14 12.93 8.33 8.26
N ASN A 15 13.98 9.13 8.08
CA ASN A 15 14.83 9.13 6.90
C ASN A 15 15.59 7.80 6.71
N ASP A 16 15.73 6.99 7.77
CA ASP A 16 16.27 5.64 7.69
C ASP A 16 15.44 4.74 6.77
N PHE A 17 14.11 4.90 6.75
CA PHE A 17 13.25 4.15 5.82
C PHE A 17 13.43 4.60 4.38
N ILE A 18 13.63 5.90 4.14
CA ILE A 18 13.91 6.42 2.79
C ILE A 18 15.25 5.89 2.30
N THR A 19 16.26 5.86 3.18
CA THR A 19 17.59 5.31 2.87
C THR A 19 17.49 3.83 2.53
N ALA A 20 16.85 3.02 3.40
CA ALA A 20 16.66 1.59 3.15
C ALA A 20 15.86 1.33 1.86
N PHE A 21 14.84 2.15 1.57
CA PHE A 21 14.07 2.06 0.33
C PHE A 21 14.92 2.35 -0.91
N ASN A 22 15.71 3.42 -0.89
CA ASN A 22 16.58 3.76 -2.01
C ASN A 22 17.66 2.69 -2.24
N ASP A 23 18.24 2.14 -1.17
CA ASP A 23 19.19 1.03 -1.25
C ASP A 23 18.53 -0.22 -1.85
N ALA A 24 17.32 -0.55 -1.41
CA ALA A 24 16.54 -1.64 -1.97
C ALA A 24 16.18 -1.40 -3.44
N LEU A 25 15.82 -0.17 -3.83
CA LEU A 25 15.50 0.19 -5.20
C LEU A 25 16.72 -0.02 -6.11
N ASN A 26 17.88 0.49 -5.71
CA ASN A 26 19.14 0.37 -6.45
C ASN A 26 19.63 -1.08 -6.58
N THR A 27 19.40 -1.92 -5.58
CA THR A 27 19.92 -3.30 -5.55
C THR A 27 18.95 -4.33 -6.11
N THR A 28 17.66 -4.17 -5.83
CA THR A 28 16.59 -5.12 -6.20
C THR A 28 15.96 -4.76 -7.54
N TRP A 29 15.96 -3.48 -7.92
CA TRP A 29 15.44 -3.01 -9.21
C TRP A 29 16.40 -2.00 -9.86
N PRO A 30 17.64 -2.42 -10.20
CA PRO A 30 18.69 -1.51 -10.69
C PRO A 30 18.34 -0.81 -12.02
N ASP A 31 17.43 -1.37 -12.81
CA ASP A 31 16.91 -0.84 -14.08
C ASP A 31 15.53 -0.17 -13.91
N HIS A 32 15.20 0.30 -12.71
CA HIS A 32 13.98 1.08 -12.46
C HIS A 32 13.88 2.29 -13.41
N ASN A 33 12.71 2.44 -14.03
CA ASN A 33 12.40 3.57 -14.89
C ASN A 33 11.16 4.31 -14.34
N PRO A 34 11.29 5.59 -13.93
CA PRO A 34 10.17 6.42 -13.48
C PRO A 34 9.01 6.55 -14.49
N GLU A 35 9.25 6.36 -15.80
CA GLU A 35 8.19 6.34 -16.81
C GLU A 35 7.28 5.11 -16.69
N LYS A 36 7.80 3.99 -16.15
CA LYS A 36 7.02 2.77 -15.91
C LYS A 36 6.27 2.84 -14.59
N LEU A 37 6.94 3.32 -13.55
CA LEU A 37 6.38 3.52 -12.22
C LEU A 37 7.12 4.66 -11.51
N LYS A 38 6.45 5.80 -11.34
CA LYS A 38 7.00 6.93 -10.60
C LYS A 38 6.84 6.70 -9.10
N ILE A 39 7.94 6.85 -8.37
CA ILE A 39 8.00 6.73 -6.92
C ILE A 39 8.64 7.99 -6.38
N THR A 40 7.94 8.72 -5.52
CA THR A 40 8.38 9.99 -4.95
C THR A 40 8.45 9.87 -3.43
N PRO A 41 9.65 9.75 -2.83
CA PRO A 41 9.81 9.78 -1.39
C PRO A 41 9.45 11.14 -0.80
N ILE A 42 8.76 11.14 0.34
CA ILE A 42 8.38 12.33 1.11
C ILE A 42 8.81 12.11 2.56
N HIS A 43 9.71 12.96 3.05
CA HIS A 43 10.18 12.92 4.44
C HIS A 43 9.36 13.87 5.32
N GLU A 44 8.14 13.47 5.66
CA GLU A 44 7.22 14.29 6.46
C GLU A 44 6.28 13.43 7.32
N ARG A 45 5.45 14.09 8.12
CA ARG A 45 4.26 13.48 8.76
C ARG A 45 3.04 13.76 7.90
N LEU A 46 2.00 12.92 8.02
CA LEU A 46 0.74 13.11 7.29
C LEU A 46 0.14 14.51 7.53
N ASN A 47 0.17 14.98 8.78
CA ASN A 47 -0.38 16.29 9.16
C ASN A 47 0.52 17.48 8.81
N THR A 48 1.76 17.26 8.39
CA THR A 48 2.72 18.30 7.97
C THR A 48 3.09 18.24 6.50
N LEU A 49 2.37 17.43 5.70
CA LEU A 49 2.54 17.40 4.25
C LEU A 49 2.43 18.81 3.64
N PRO A 50 3.28 19.15 2.64
CA PRO A 50 3.19 20.41 1.91
C PRO A 50 1.78 20.64 1.34
N GLU A 51 1.30 21.88 1.33
CA GLU A 51 -0.07 22.24 0.96
C GLU A 51 -0.44 21.83 -0.48
N GLU A 52 0.54 21.81 -1.38
CA GLU A 52 0.42 21.39 -2.77
C GLU A 52 0.41 19.86 -2.97
N THR A 53 0.62 19.09 -1.91
CA THR A 53 0.59 17.63 -1.99
C THR A 53 -0.84 17.16 -2.19
N THR A 54 -1.11 16.49 -3.30
CA THR A 54 -2.40 15.87 -3.59
C THR A 54 -2.24 14.37 -3.83
N PHE A 55 -3.26 13.60 -3.47
CA PHE A 55 -3.31 12.17 -3.74
C PHE A 55 -4.76 11.69 -3.71
N ASP A 56 -5.06 10.65 -4.48
CA ASP A 56 -6.43 10.15 -4.62
C ASP A 56 -6.74 9.06 -3.60
N LEU A 57 -5.70 8.31 -3.19
CA LEU A 57 -5.77 7.15 -2.31
C LEU A 57 -4.69 7.24 -1.22
N ILE A 58 -5.07 6.97 0.02
CA ILE A 58 -4.14 6.74 1.13
C ILE A 58 -4.13 5.27 1.56
N VAL A 59 -2.95 4.71 1.80
CA VAL A 59 -2.81 3.33 2.30
C VAL A 59 -2.84 3.31 3.82
N SER A 60 -3.72 2.49 4.38
CA SER A 60 -3.81 2.21 5.80
C SER A 60 -3.26 0.80 6.10
N PRO A 61 -2.13 0.66 6.81
CA PRO A 61 -1.57 -0.61 7.25
C PRO A 61 -2.33 -1.19 8.46
N ALA A 62 -3.66 -1.26 8.37
CA ALA A 62 -4.56 -1.59 9.47
C ALA A 62 -4.38 -3.02 10.01
N ASN A 63 -5.25 -3.37 10.97
CA ASN A 63 -5.52 -4.76 11.32
C ASN A 63 -6.66 -5.36 10.47
N SER A 64 -6.87 -6.68 10.57
CA SER A 64 -7.89 -7.43 9.82
C SER A 64 -9.33 -6.96 10.01
N TYR A 65 -9.61 -6.11 11.00
CA TYR A 65 -10.94 -5.58 11.29
C TYR A 65 -11.09 -4.10 10.87
N ALA A 66 -10.13 -3.56 10.11
CA ALA A 66 -10.10 -2.17 9.62
C ALA A 66 -10.32 -1.10 10.70
N ARG A 67 -9.87 -1.37 11.93
CA ARG A 67 -9.90 -0.36 12.99
C ARG A 67 -8.77 0.64 12.75
N LEU A 68 -9.11 1.92 12.57
CA LEU A 68 -8.17 2.98 12.19
C LEU A 68 -7.74 3.88 13.36
N ASP A 69 -7.18 3.30 14.42
CA ASP A 69 -6.89 4.02 15.67
C ASP A 69 -5.46 3.90 16.20
N GLY A 70 -4.58 3.16 15.51
CA GLY A 70 -3.18 2.97 15.90
C GLY A 70 -2.21 3.77 15.04
N ALA A 71 -1.21 4.40 15.66
CA ALA A 71 -0.05 5.01 14.99
C ALA A 71 -0.40 5.81 13.70
N PHE A 72 -0.07 5.28 12.51
CA PHE A 72 -0.39 5.95 11.25
C PHE A 72 -1.90 6.01 10.99
N ASP A 73 -2.65 4.95 11.30
CA ASP A 73 -4.10 4.93 11.15
C ASP A 73 -4.78 5.97 12.04
N HIS A 74 -4.22 6.25 13.23
CA HIS A 74 -4.69 7.36 14.05
C HIS A 74 -4.54 8.70 13.31
N ALA A 75 -3.42 8.93 12.63
CA ALA A 75 -3.21 10.13 11.83
C ALA A 75 -4.19 10.20 10.64
N VAL A 76 -4.50 9.07 10.00
CA VAL A 76 -5.53 8.99 8.94
C VAL A 76 -6.89 9.41 9.49
N SER A 77 -7.34 8.81 10.59
CA SER A 77 -8.63 9.16 11.22
C SER A 77 -8.68 10.63 11.65
N MET A 78 -7.61 11.16 12.25
CA MET A 78 -7.54 12.58 12.62
C MET A 78 -7.57 13.53 11.40
N THR A 79 -7.11 13.05 10.25
CA THR A 79 -7.02 13.86 9.02
C THR A 79 -8.34 13.88 8.25
N PHE A 80 -9.04 12.75 8.19
CA PHE A 80 -10.18 12.57 7.28
C PHE A 80 -11.52 12.39 7.99
N SER A 81 -11.55 11.98 9.25
CA SER A 81 -12.80 11.90 10.00
C SER A 81 -13.21 13.28 10.55
N PRO A 82 -14.52 13.57 10.69
CA PRO A 82 -14.98 14.78 11.35
C PRO A 82 -14.49 14.82 12.81
N ARG A 83 -14.18 16.01 13.33
CA ARG A 83 -13.64 16.17 14.70
C ARG A 83 -14.57 15.62 15.78
N GLN A 84 -15.88 15.70 15.57
CA GLN A 84 -16.92 15.18 16.46
C GLN A 84 -17.19 13.68 16.29
N ASP A 85 -16.56 13.04 15.30
CA ASP A 85 -16.81 11.65 14.93
C ASP A 85 -15.55 10.98 14.39
N TYR A 86 -14.58 10.79 15.28
CA TYR A 86 -13.29 10.15 15.01
C TYR A 86 -13.40 8.81 14.25
N ASP A 87 -14.45 8.04 14.55
CA ASP A 87 -14.66 6.70 14.03
C ASP A 87 -15.39 6.65 12.67
N ALA A 88 -15.74 7.80 12.08
CA ALA A 88 -16.49 7.86 10.81
C ALA A 88 -15.84 7.01 9.72
N LEU A 89 -14.54 7.20 9.47
CA LEU A 89 -13.83 6.44 8.45
C LEU A 89 -13.68 4.96 8.81
N THR A 90 -13.50 4.63 10.10
CA THR A 90 -13.48 3.23 10.55
C THR A 90 -14.80 2.54 10.21
N ARG A 91 -15.96 3.17 10.48
CA ARG A 91 -17.27 2.56 10.21
C ARG A 91 -17.51 2.39 8.70
N ALA A 92 -17.06 3.35 7.89
CA ALA A 92 -17.10 3.21 6.43
C ALA A 92 -16.26 2.01 5.97
N ALA A 93 -15.02 1.89 6.46
CA ALA A 93 -14.15 0.77 6.13
C ALA A 93 -14.73 -0.58 6.58
N GLN A 94 -15.25 -0.67 7.81
CA GLN A 94 -15.86 -1.88 8.35
C GLN A 94 -17.13 -2.30 7.60
N THR A 95 -17.91 -1.35 7.08
CA THR A 95 -19.08 -1.64 6.24
C THR A 95 -18.65 -2.36 4.95
N VAL A 96 -17.66 -1.82 4.24
CA VAL A 96 -17.12 -2.45 3.03
C VAL A 96 -16.46 -3.80 3.34
N LEU A 97 -15.74 -3.91 4.46
CA LEU A 97 -15.16 -5.17 4.91
C LEU A 97 -16.24 -6.22 5.23
N TYR A 98 -17.37 -5.83 5.80
CA TYR A 98 -18.48 -6.74 6.03
C TYR A 98 -19.07 -7.26 4.72
N GLU A 99 -19.29 -6.38 3.76
CA GLU A 99 -19.86 -6.74 2.46
C GLU A 99 -18.93 -7.68 1.68
N LYS A 100 -17.63 -7.36 1.63
CA LYS A 100 -16.63 -8.10 0.83
C LYS A 100 -16.08 -9.34 1.54
N TRP A 101 -15.85 -9.26 2.84
CA TRP A 101 -15.10 -10.26 3.62
C TRP A 101 -15.83 -10.77 4.85
N ARG A 102 -17.09 -10.38 5.06
CA ARG A 102 -17.86 -10.70 6.28
C ARG A 102 -17.16 -10.25 7.57
N GLY A 103 -16.42 -9.14 7.48
CA GLY A 103 -15.85 -8.41 8.62
C GLY A 103 -14.41 -8.77 8.97
N PHE A 104 -13.77 -9.68 8.22
CA PHE A 104 -12.39 -10.10 8.44
C PHE A 104 -11.61 -10.07 7.13
N ALA A 105 -10.71 -9.08 6.96
CA ALA A 105 -9.77 -9.05 5.84
C ALA A 105 -8.48 -9.80 6.22
N PRO A 106 -8.12 -10.91 5.52
CA PRO A 106 -6.88 -11.64 5.83
C PRO A 106 -5.65 -10.73 5.68
N PRO A 107 -4.63 -10.85 6.56
CA PRO A 107 -3.36 -10.17 6.35
C PRO A 107 -2.79 -10.43 4.95
N GLY A 108 -2.11 -9.43 4.37
CA GLY A 108 -1.60 -9.51 2.99
C GLY A 108 -2.62 -9.16 1.90
N SER A 109 -3.91 -9.00 2.24
CA SER A 109 -4.94 -8.55 1.30
C SER A 109 -4.97 -7.02 1.14
N CYS A 110 -5.79 -6.53 0.21
CA CYS A 110 -6.12 -5.11 0.09
C CYS A 110 -7.61 -4.93 -0.22
N THR A 111 -8.23 -3.93 0.41
CA THR A 111 -9.61 -3.50 0.12
C THR A 111 -9.66 -2.01 -0.09
N LEU A 112 -10.09 -1.58 -1.29
CA LEU A 112 -10.39 -0.17 -1.55
C LEU A 112 -11.72 0.19 -0.91
N VAL A 113 -11.73 1.30 -0.19
CA VAL A 113 -12.89 1.88 0.45
C VAL A 113 -12.99 3.31 -0.05
N GLU A 114 -14.08 3.61 -0.77
CA GLU A 114 -14.39 4.98 -1.13
C GLU A 114 -14.80 5.75 0.12
N PHE A 115 -14.36 6.99 0.25
CA PHE A 115 -14.82 7.86 1.30
C PHE A 115 -16.31 8.12 1.15
N PRO A 116 -17.09 8.12 2.25
CA PRO A 116 -18.42 8.72 2.26
C PRO A 116 -18.38 10.15 1.70
N ASP A 117 -19.47 10.59 1.05
CA ASP A 117 -19.50 11.86 0.31
C ASP A 117 -19.12 13.08 1.17
N ASP A 118 -19.45 13.06 2.46
CA ASP A 118 -19.10 14.10 3.43
C ASP A 118 -17.61 14.13 3.80
N LEU A 119 -16.85 13.04 3.57
CA LEU A 119 -15.41 12.96 3.83
C LEU A 119 -14.55 13.24 2.58
N LYS A 120 -15.14 13.21 1.38
CA LYS A 120 -14.45 13.49 0.11
C LYS A 120 -13.95 14.93 0.01
N GLN A 121 -14.58 15.87 0.72
CA GLN A 121 -14.15 17.26 0.77
C GLN A 121 -12.99 17.43 1.75
N ASN A 122 -11.77 17.21 1.28
CA ASN A 122 -10.55 17.43 2.05
C ASN A 122 -9.47 18.12 1.21
N LYS A 123 -8.50 18.75 1.89
CA LYS A 123 -7.46 19.56 1.25
C LYS A 123 -6.53 18.80 0.29
N TYR A 124 -6.47 17.47 0.40
CA TYR A 124 -5.60 16.62 -0.42
C TYR A 124 -6.26 16.16 -1.72
N GLY A 125 -7.59 16.32 -1.84
CA GLY A 125 -8.38 15.70 -2.92
C GLY A 125 -8.52 14.18 -2.79
N CYS A 126 -8.25 13.62 -1.61
CA CYS A 126 -8.25 12.18 -1.38
C CYS A 126 -9.68 11.65 -1.28
N GLY A 127 -10.03 10.69 -2.13
CA GLY A 127 -11.36 10.08 -2.17
C GLY A 127 -11.42 8.66 -1.63
N TRP A 128 -10.26 8.05 -1.31
CA TRP A 128 -10.17 6.62 -1.04
C TRP A 128 -9.19 6.29 0.08
N VAL A 129 -9.47 5.21 0.82
CA VAL A 129 -8.47 4.51 1.64
C VAL A 129 -8.33 3.07 1.18
N ALA A 130 -7.08 2.60 1.07
CA ALA A 130 -6.76 1.19 0.87
C ALA A 130 -6.49 0.56 2.23
N ILE A 131 -7.35 -0.35 2.65
CA ILE A 131 -7.16 -1.16 3.85
C ILE A 131 -6.24 -2.33 3.48
N CYS A 132 -4.98 -2.26 3.92
CA CYS A 132 -3.97 -3.29 3.73
C CYS A 132 -3.64 -3.92 5.09
N PRO A 133 -4.43 -4.90 5.58
CA PRO A 133 -4.21 -5.49 6.88
C PRO A 133 -2.82 -6.15 6.95
N THR A 134 -2.00 -5.69 7.88
CA THR A 134 -0.66 -6.28 8.11
C THR A 134 -0.64 -7.26 9.28
N MET A 135 -1.74 -7.35 10.01
CA MET A 135 -1.88 -8.16 11.21
C MET A 135 -3.36 -8.41 11.51
N ARG A 136 -3.68 -9.49 12.22
CA ARG A 136 -5.06 -9.73 12.68
C ARG A 136 -5.50 -8.70 13.71
N GLU A 137 -4.65 -8.50 14.70
CA GLU A 137 -4.79 -7.53 15.79
C GLU A 137 -3.40 -6.94 16.04
N PRO A 138 -3.29 -5.77 16.69
CA PRO A 138 -2.00 -5.16 17.00
C PRO A 138 -1.01 -6.14 17.66
N GLY A 139 0.08 -6.48 16.97
CA GLY A 139 1.10 -7.39 17.50
C GLY A 139 2.29 -7.60 16.56
N ASN A 140 3.29 -8.35 17.04
CA ASN A 140 4.48 -8.70 16.26
C ASN A 140 4.12 -9.67 15.14
N VAL A 141 4.46 -9.32 13.89
CA VAL A 141 4.14 -10.11 12.69
C VAL A 141 5.36 -10.64 11.96
N ARG A 142 6.55 -10.66 12.57
CA ARG A 142 7.74 -11.26 11.93
C ARG A 142 7.59 -12.75 11.57
N TRP A 143 6.61 -13.42 12.18
CA TRP A 143 6.23 -14.80 11.84
C TRP A 143 5.61 -14.88 10.45
N ASP A 144 4.88 -13.84 10.04
CA ASP A 144 4.34 -13.67 8.70
C ASP A 144 5.46 -13.09 7.84
N ARG A 145 6.05 -13.96 7.04
CA ARG A 145 7.33 -13.64 6.42
C ARG A 145 7.19 -12.74 5.21
N GLU A 146 6.00 -12.59 4.67
CA GLU A 146 5.77 -12.02 3.34
C GLU A 146 4.65 -10.98 3.33
N VAL A 147 4.04 -10.67 4.49
CA VAL A 147 2.92 -9.73 4.60
C VAL A 147 3.14 -8.37 3.92
N VAL A 148 4.38 -7.84 3.90
CA VAL A 148 4.66 -6.57 3.19
C VAL A 148 4.56 -6.78 1.69
N TYR A 149 5.20 -7.82 1.16
CA TYR A 149 5.13 -8.17 -0.26
C TYR A 149 3.69 -8.41 -0.70
N GLU A 150 2.94 -9.21 0.07
CA GLU A 150 1.54 -9.55 -0.22
C GLU A 150 0.64 -8.32 -0.20
N CYS A 151 0.75 -7.46 0.82
CA CYS A 151 -0.04 -6.22 0.90
C CYS A 151 0.25 -5.28 -0.27
N VAL A 152 1.52 -5.09 -0.65
CA VAL A 152 1.88 -4.21 -1.78
C VAL A 152 1.39 -4.80 -3.10
N TRP A 153 1.55 -6.11 -3.31
CA TRP A 153 1.03 -6.78 -4.50
C TRP A 153 -0.50 -6.68 -4.59
N SER A 154 -1.20 -6.97 -3.49
CA SER A 154 -2.66 -6.86 -3.39
C SER A 154 -3.15 -5.44 -3.63
N LEU A 155 -2.45 -4.43 -3.09
CA LEU A 155 -2.73 -3.01 -3.34
C LEU A 155 -2.68 -2.70 -4.83
N LEU A 156 -1.59 -3.08 -5.50
CA LEU A 156 -1.43 -2.85 -6.92
C LEU A 156 -2.50 -3.59 -7.74
N CYS A 157 -2.84 -4.83 -7.40
CA CYS A 157 -3.95 -5.56 -8.04
C CYS A 157 -5.28 -4.80 -7.93
N GLN A 158 -5.61 -4.27 -6.75
CA GLN A 158 -6.87 -3.55 -6.55
C GLN A 158 -6.89 -2.22 -7.32
N VAL A 159 -5.80 -1.44 -7.25
CA VAL A 159 -5.75 -0.13 -7.90
C VAL A 159 -5.67 -0.26 -9.42
N GLU A 160 -4.82 -1.14 -9.94
CA GLU A 160 -4.71 -1.40 -11.38
C GLU A 160 -6.03 -1.92 -11.95
N GLY A 161 -6.68 -2.86 -11.24
CA GLY A 161 -7.99 -3.39 -11.62
C GLY A 161 -9.08 -2.32 -11.62
N HIS A 162 -9.13 -1.47 -10.60
CA HIS A 162 -10.02 -0.30 -10.54
C HIS A 162 -9.78 0.65 -11.71
N ASN A 163 -8.52 1.00 -11.96
CA ASN A 163 -8.11 1.91 -13.02
C ASN A 163 -8.37 1.36 -14.43
N ARG A 164 -8.36 0.04 -14.62
CA ARG A 164 -8.81 -0.61 -15.85
C ARG A 164 -10.31 -0.54 -16.05
N ALA A 165 -11.08 -0.70 -14.98
CA ALA A 165 -12.54 -0.65 -15.04
C ALA A 165 -13.09 0.78 -15.14
N THR A 166 -12.30 1.78 -14.76
CA THR A 166 -12.69 3.19 -14.70
C THR A 166 -12.07 4.00 -15.83
N ALA A 167 -12.89 4.49 -16.76
CA ALA A 167 -12.46 5.39 -17.82
C ALA A 167 -12.80 6.85 -17.45
N GLY A 168 -11.78 7.70 -17.28
CA GLY A 168 -11.97 9.14 -17.01
C GLY A 168 -12.02 9.48 -15.52
N GLU A 169 -13.10 10.13 -15.09
CA GLU A 169 -13.31 10.59 -13.70
C GLU A 169 -13.36 9.41 -12.72
N GLY A 170 -12.70 9.54 -11.57
CA GLY A 170 -12.64 8.48 -10.53
C GLY A 170 -11.44 7.52 -10.64
N ARG A 171 -10.54 7.74 -11.60
CA ARG A 171 -9.26 7.03 -11.67
C ARG A 171 -8.34 7.42 -10.49
N ILE A 172 -7.64 6.45 -9.93
CA ILE A 172 -6.62 6.66 -8.88
C ILE A 172 -5.27 6.89 -9.57
N GLY A 173 -4.79 8.13 -9.59
CA GLY A 173 -3.53 8.54 -10.22
C GLY A 173 -2.35 8.61 -9.25
N ARG A 174 -2.58 8.94 -7.98
CA ARG A 174 -1.54 9.09 -6.94
C ARG A 174 -1.95 8.38 -5.65
N VAL A 175 -1.06 7.53 -5.14
CA VAL A 175 -1.24 6.78 -3.90
C VAL A 175 -0.23 7.24 -2.86
N LEU A 176 -0.70 7.66 -1.69
CA LEU A 176 0.15 7.94 -0.54
C LEU A 176 0.30 6.66 0.30
N MET A 177 1.52 6.15 0.40
CA MET A 177 1.84 4.91 1.11
C MET A 177 2.90 5.15 2.19
N THR A 178 2.68 4.56 3.37
CA THR A 178 3.62 4.55 4.50
C THR A 178 4.36 3.20 4.58
N PRO A 179 5.48 3.09 5.31
CA PRO A 179 6.04 1.79 5.65
C PRO A 179 5.04 0.85 6.31
N LEU A 180 4.89 -0.37 5.77
CA LEU A 180 3.90 -1.36 6.20
C LEU A 180 4.52 -2.31 7.23
N ALA A 181 3.80 -2.59 8.32
CA ALA A 181 4.19 -3.53 9.38
C ALA A 181 5.47 -3.18 10.18
N THR A 182 6.04 -1.99 10.02
CA THR A 182 7.32 -1.59 10.64
C THR A 182 7.19 -0.99 12.03
N GLY A 183 5.99 -0.52 12.40
CA GLY A 183 5.66 -0.09 13.76
C GLY A 183 5.38 -1.28 14.68
N THR A 184 4.14 -1.44 15.13
CA THR A 184 3.72 -2.56 16.00
C THR A 184 4.06 -3.94 15.42
N GLY A 185 4.08 -4.06 14.09
CA GLY A 185 4.41 -5.30 13.39
C GLY A 185 5.86 -5.77 13.55
N ASN A 186 6.78 -4.89 13.93
CA ASN A 186 8.21 -5.17 14.11
C ASN A 186 8.93 -5.71 12.86
N VAL A 187 8.43 -5.45 11.66
CA VAL A 187 9.19 -5.72 10.42
C VAL A 187 10.33 -4.70 10.30
N SER A 188 11.55 -5.16 10.01
CA SER A 188 12.71 -4.28 9.84
C SER A 188 12.55 -3.35 8.63
N LYS A 189 13.25 -2.21 8.63
CA LYS A 189 13.25 -1.28 7.50
C LYS A 189 13.83 -1.93 6.24
N GLU A 190 14.84 -2.78 6.39
CA GLU A 190 15.48 -3.51 5.29
C GLU A 190 14.50 -4.50 4.66
N ARG A 191 13.82 -5.31 5.47
CA ARG A 191 12.84 -6.28 4.96
C ARG A 191 11.67 -5.59 4.29
N TRP A 192 11.12 -4.56 4.92
CA TRP A 192 10.03 -3.79 4.34
C TRP A 192 10.43 -3.17 3.00
N ALA A 193 11.61 -2.54 2.93
CA ALA A 193 12.10 -1.87 1.74
C ALA A 193 12.28 -2.86 0.58
N VAL A 194 12.99 -3.96 0.82
CA VAL A 194 13.25 -4.97 -0.20
C VAL A 194 11.95 -5.63 -0.67
N GLN A 195 11.04 -6.00 0.24
CA GLN A 195 9.75 -6.60 -0.16
C GLN A 195 8.86 -5.62 -0.93
N THR A 196 8.84 -4.34 -0.54
CA THR A 196 8.09 -3.30 -1.25
C THR A 196 8.61 -3.14 -2.68
N VAL A 197 9.92 -2.96 -2.85
CA VAL A 197 10.54 -2.82 -4.18
C VAL A 197 10.33 -4.08 -5.02
N LEU A 198 10.48 -5.26 -4.42
CA LEU A 198 10.29 -6.53 -5.12
C LEU A 198 8.86 -6.68 -5.65
N ALA A 199 7.85 -6.36 -4.83
CA ALA A 199 6.45 -6.38 -5.24
C ALA A 199 6.18 -5.38 -6.37
N LEU A 200 6.65 -4.13 -6.24
CA LEU A 200 6.51 -3.11 -7.29
C LEU A 200 7.13 -3.55 -8.62
N ARG A 201 8.39 -4.03 -8.58
CA ARG A 201 9.14 -4.48 -9.76
C ARG A 201 8.45 -5.65 -10.45
N GLN A 202 8.11 -6.69 -9.69
CA GLN A 202 7.48 -7.88 -10.24
C GLN A 202 6.08 -7.59 -10.77
N PHE A 203 5.33 -6.67 -10.15
CA PHE A 203 4.02 -6.27 -10.65
C PHE A 203 4.12 -5.49 -11.97
N VAL A 204 5.10 -4.58 -12.10
CA VAL A 204 5.38 -3.92 -13.38
C VAL A 204 5.74 -4.93 -14.46
N ASP A 205 6.60 -5.91 -14.15
CA ASP A 205 6.92 -7.00 -15.09
C ASP A 205 5.67 -7.82 -15.46
N ALA A 206 4.75 -8.04 -14.52
CA ALA A 206 3.48 -8.72 -14.77
C ALA A 206 2.56 -7.98 -15.75
N VAL A 207 2.49 -6.66 -15.64
CA VAL A 207 1.74 -5.82 -16.57
C VAL A 207 2.41 -5.73 -17.95
N GLU A 208 3.74 -5.75 -18.00
CA GLU A 208 4.48 -5.67 -19.26
C GLU A 208 4.57 -7.00 -20.03
N ARG A 209 4.48 -8.14 -19.32
CA ARG A 209 4.63 -9.49 -19.88
C ARG A 209 3.45 -10.39 -19.52
N PRO A 210 2.22 -10.05 -19.95
CA PRO A 210 1.02 -10.81 -19.60
C PRO A 210 1.08 -12.28 -20.07
N GLU A 211 1.76 -12.58 -21.18
CA GLU A 211 1.95 -13.94 -21.68
C GLU A 211 2.80 -14.81 -20.75
N ARG A 212 3.79 -14.21 -20.06
CA ARG A 212 4.60 -14.89 -19.04
C ARG A 212 3.75 -15.14 -17.80
N TRP A 213 3.21 -14.08 -17.23
CA TRP A 213 2.53 -14.14 -15.92
C TRP A 213 1.17 -14.85 -15.97
N GLY A 214 0.53 -14.87 -17.14
CA GLY A 214 -0.68 -15.65 -17.37
C GLY A 214 -0.44 -17.15 -17.54
N ASN A 215 0.81 -17.62 -17.63
CA ASN A 215 1.14 -19.02 -17.89
C ASN A 215 2.51 -19.46 -17.33
N LEU A 216 2.80 -19.11 -16.08
CA LEU A 216 4.09 -19.43 -15.44
C LEU A 216 4.33 -20.93 -15.26
N GLY A 217 5.51 -21.40 -15.66
CA GLY A 217 5.99 -22.74 -15.32
C GLY A 217 6.67 -22.80 -13.94
N TRP A 218 6.81 -24.01 -13.38
CA TRP A 218 7.46 -24.22 -12.07
C TRP A 218 8.87 -23.61 -11.95
N LYS A 219 9.63 -23.55 -13.05
CA LYS A 219 10.98 -22.95 -13.04
C LYS A 219 10.93 -21.45 -12.77
N GLU A 220 9.97 -20.76 -13.37
CA GLU A 220 9.79 -19.31 -13.22
C GLU A 220 9.23 -19.01 -11.84
N ILE A 221 8.20 -19.75 -11.41
CA ILE A 221 7.62 -19.63 -10.05
C ILE A 221 8.72 -19.78 -8.99
N LYS A 222 9.57 -20.81 -9.10
CA LYS A 222 10.69 -21.01 -8.15
C LYS A 222 11.68 -19.86 -8.17
N LYS A 223 11.95 -19.26 -9.34
CA LYS A 223 12.85 -18.12 -9.45
C LYS A 223 12.27 -16.89 -8.74
N ASP A 224 11.02 -16.52 -9.06
CA ASP A 224 10.38 -15.33 -8.51
C ASP A 224 10.13 -15.48 -6.99
N SER A 225 9.67 -16.66 -6.56
CA SER A 225 9.46 -16.98 -5.14
C SER A 225 10.77 -16.95 -4.34
N LEU A 226 11.88 -17.44 -4.91
CA LEU A 226 13.17 -17.44 -4.20
C LEU A 226 13.66 -16.02 -3.86
N GLU A 227 13.30 -15.01 -4.66
CA GLU A 227 13.62 -13.62 -4.35
C GLU A 227 12.92 -13.13 -3.07
N VAL A 228 11.64 -13.50 -2.89
CA VAL A 228 10.88 -13.18 -1.67
C VAL A 228 11.42 -13.96 -0.47
N VAL A 229 11.71 -15.26 -0.65
CA VAL A 229 12.27 -16.13 0.40
C VAL A 229 13.58 -15.59 0.97
N ARG A 230 14.42 -14.98 0.12
CA ARG A 230 15.70 -14.39 0.55
C ARG A 230 15.53 -13.21 1.51
N THR A 231 14.37 -12.56 1.54
CA THR A 231 14.13 -11.44 2.46
C THR A 231 13.71 -11.91 3.85
N TRP A 232 13.51 -13.22 4.07
CA TRP A 232 12.93 -13.72 5.32
C TRP A 232 13.80 -13.51 6.56
N THR A 233 15.11 -13.38 6.34
CA THR A 233 16.13 -13.19 7.37
C THR A 233 16.52 -11.73 7.57
N LEU A 234 15.94 -10.81 6.80
CA LEU A 234 16.10 -9.36 6.97
C LEU A 234 15.27 -8.87 8.15
#